data_AF-A0A3P1VET6-F1
#
_entry.id   AF-A0A3P1VET6-F1
#
_cell.length_a   1.000
_cell.length_b   1.000
_cell.length_c   1.000
_cell.angle_alpha   90.00
_cell.angle_beta   90.00
_cell.angle_gamma   90.00
#
_symmetry.space_group_name_H-M   'P 1'
#
loop_
_entity.id
_entity.type
_entity.pdbx_description
1 polymer ?
#
loop_
_entity_poly.entity_id
_entity_poly.type
_entity_poly.pdbx_seq_one_letter_code
_entity_poly.pdbx_strand_id
1 'polypeptide(L)'
;MKMKKVLTGLVLFGASLALVACGNSSSDTKSSSEAPATTMEAMETMAAWKDGTYTGESDFDERGWKVVHSITIKDGMITESAFGYADKDGKMKADNEEYNKSMKEKSGVSSKEATEKLNAQLVETQNVDDVEVVSGATHSSDNFIAATKALLAAAEEGKTDPVTFKLGE
;
A
#
# COMPACT_ATOMS: atom_id res chain seq x y z
N MET A 1 17.89 -27.49 27.11
CA MET A 1 17.63 -27.36 28.57
C MET A 1 17.74 -25.88 28.94
N LYS A 2 16.92 -25.36 29.88
CA LYS A 2 16.73 -23.92 30.22
C LYS A 2 16.14 -23.09 29.05
N MET A 3 14.93 -22.52 29.08
CA MET A 3 14.15 -21.75 30.10
C MET A 3 14.61 -20.29 30.24
N LYS A 4 13.78 -19.34 29.77
CA LYS A 4 12.76 -18.54 30.52
C LYS A 4 13.34 -17.39 31.36
N LYS A 5 12.92 -16.15 31.04
CA LYS A 5 12.53 -15.09 32.00
C LYS A 5 11.34 -14.33 31.36
N VAL A 6 10.10 -14.31 31.86
CA VAL A 6 9.48 -13.70 33.09
C VAL A 6 9.88 -12.24 33.33
N LEU A 7 9.00 -11.32 33.79
CA LEU A 7 7.52 -11.18 33.91
C LEU A 7 7.25 -9.77 34.53
N THR A 8 6.06 -9.16 34.36
CA THR A 8 5.53 -8.03 35.19
C THR A 8 6.26 -6.67 35.04
N GLY A 9 5.63 -5.49 35.06
CA GLY A 9 4.21 -5.13 35.19
C GLY A 9 3.96 -4.16 36.37
N LEU A 10 3.68 -2.89 36.06
CA LEU A 10 3.23 -1.75 36.91
C LEU A 10 3.01 -0.55 35.94
N VAL A 11 2.24 0.52 36.17
CA VAL A 11 1.47 1.05 37.32
C VAL A 11 0.08 1.55 36.81
N LEU A 12 -0.98 1.52 37.63
CA LEU A 12 -2.23 2.26 37.39
C LEU A 12 -2.11 3.70 37.90
N PHE A 13 -2.44 4.71 37.08
CA PHE A 13 -2.81 6.04 37.58
C PHE A 13 -4.05 6.56 36.88
N GLY A 14 -5.17 6.56 37.61
CA GLY A 14 -6.37 7.29 37.23
C GLY A 14 -6.34 8.70 37.83
N ALA A 15 -6.75 9.70 37.06
CA ALA A 15 -7.02 11.05 37.55
C ALA A 15 -8.05 11.74 36.65
N SER A 16 -9.34 11.42 36.86
CA SER A 16 -10.44 12.21 36.33
C SER A 16 -10.49 13.55 37.08
N LEU A 17 -10.17 14.66 36.41
CA LEU A 17 -10.49 16.01 36.87
C LEU A 17 -11.47 16.67 35.91
N ALA A 18 -12.46 17.35 36.47
CA ALA A 18 -13.55 17.97 35.72
C ALA A 18 -13.45 19.51 35.75
N LEU A 19 -14.00 20.11 34.68
CA LEU A 19 -14.75 21.37 34.66
C LEU A 19 -14.09 22.69 35.12
N VAL A 20 -14.15 23.64 34.17
CA VAL A 20 -14.47 25.07 34.31
C VAL A 20 -13.36 26.07 34.68
N ALA A 21 -13.11 27.02 33.76
CA ALA A 21 -12.95 28.45 34.03
C ALA A 21 -12.90 29.26 32.71
N CYS A 22 -13.85 30.18 32.51
CA CYS A 22 -13.69 31.31 31.58
C CYS A 22 -13.54 32.59 32.41
N GLY A 23 -12.55 33.44 32.15
CA GLY A 23 -12.28 34.58 33.04
C GLY A 23 -11.15 35.56 32.69
N ASN A 24 -11.07 36.00 31.42
CA ASN A 24 -10.53 37.30 30.98
C ASN A 24 -9.31 37.93 31.69
N SER A 25 -8.13 37.90 31.03
CA SER A 25 -7.41 39.12 30.60
C SER A 25 -6.27 38.80 29.61
N SER A 26 -6.03 39.72 28.66
CA SER A 26 -4.99 39.85 27.61
C SER A 26 -3.61 39.17 27.84
N SER A 27 -2.85 38.70 26.82
CA SER A 27 -2.94 38.85 25.35
C SER A 27 -2.19 37.73 24.58
N ASP A 28 -2.26 37.78 23.23
CA ASP A 28 -1.33 37.14 22.26
C ASP A 28 -1.38 35.61 22.02
N THR A 29 -2.38 35.15 21.25
CA THR A 29 -2.20 34.54 19.90
C THR A 29 -3.55 34.03 19.36
N LYS A 30 -3.91 34.41 18.12
CA LYS A 30 -5.24 34.19 17.52
C LYS A 30 -5.15 33.45 16.18
N SER A 31 -5.47 32.15 16.20
CA SER A 31 -6.24 31.42 15.17
C SER A 31 -6.44 30.00 15.73
N SER A 32 -7.63 29.53 16.11
CA SER A 32 -8.89 29.50 15.35
C SER A 32 -8.71 28.88 13.97
N SER A 33 -8.89 27.56 13.91
CA SER A 33 -9.55 26.88 12.80
C SER A 33 -10.38 25.76 13.40
N GLU A 34 -11.69 25.86 13.23
CA GLU A 34 -12.69 24.92 13.71
C GLU A 34 -13.18 24.10 12.50
N ALA A 35 -13.44 22.80 12.72
CA ALA A 35 -14.02 21.85 11.76
C ALA A 35 -13.18 21.48 10.49
N PRO A 36 -13.44 20.31 9.87
CA PRO A 36 -14.45 19.31 10.21
C PRO A 36 -13.89 18.02 10.82
N ALA A 37 -14.68 17.43 11.72
CA ALA A 37 -14.70 15.98 11.88
C ALA A 37 -15.34 15.36 10.63
N THR A 38 -14.53 15.11 9.59
CA THR A 38 -14.97 14.41 8.39
C THR A 38 -14.94 12.91 8.67
N THR A 39 -16.12 12.36 8.91
CA THR A 39 -16.49 10.99 8.53
C THR A 39 -15.66 9.85 9.15
N MET A 40 -15.91 9.59 10.44
CA MET A 40 -15.73 8.23 11.01
C MET A 40 -16.86 7.26 10.55
N GLU A 41 -17.58 7.56 9.46
CA GLU A 41 -18.61 6.72 8.84
C GLU A 41 -18.08 5.96 7.59
N ALA A 42 -16.80 5.59 7.60
CA ALA A 42 -16.21 4.64 6.66
C ALA A 42 -15.49 3.47 7.36
N MET A 43 -15.77 3.25 8.66
CA MET A 43 -15.15 2.20 9.48
C MET A 43 -16.17 1.20 10.08
N GLU A 44 -17.32 1.04 9.42
CA GLU A 44 -18.26 -0.10 9.64
C GLU A 44 -18.10 -1.19 8.56
N THR A 45 -16.88 -1.33 8.06
CA THR A 45 -16.37 -2.57 7.49
C THR A 45 -15.02 -2.85 8.13
N MET A 46 -15.00 -3.58 9.26
CA MET A 46 -13.77 -4.27 9.67
C MET A 46 -13.33 -5.13 8.49
N ALA A 47 -12.12 -4.88 7.99
CA ALA A 47 -11.78 -5.25 6.62
C ALA A 47 -11.91 -6.74 6.33
N ALA A 48 -12.24 -7.05 5.06
CA ALA A 48 -12.21 -8.40 4.54
C ALA A 48 -10.80 -9.03 4.67
N TRP A 49 -9.76 -8.20 4.62
CA TRP A 49 -8.35 -8.60 4.59
C TRP A 49 -7.71 -8.65 5.97
N LYS A 50 -6.87 -9.67 6.19
CA LYS A 50 -6.06 -9.80 7.40
C LYS A 50 -4.79 -8.98 7.27
N ASP A 51 -4.37 -8.38 8.38
CA ASP A 51 -3.08 -7.69 8.47
C ASP A 51 -1.91 -8.62 8.13
N GLY A 52 -0.92 -8.09 7.43
CA GLY A 52 0.23 -8.84 6.96
C GLY A 52 0.88 -8.20 5.74
N THR A 53 2.01 -8.77 5.30
CA THR A 53 2.63 -8.45 4.01
C THR A 53 2.42 -9.62 3.07
N TYR A 54 1.75 -9.35 1.96
CA TYR A 54 1.41 -10.34 0.93
C TYR A 54 2.29 -10.09 -0.27
N THR A 55 2.98 -11.13 -0.73
CA THR A 55 3.97 -11.02 -1.80
C THR A 55 3.70 -12.05 -2.89
N GLY A 56 4.16 -11.76 -4.09
CA GLY A 56 4.08 -12.71 -5.19
C GLY A 56 4.91 -12.28 -6.40
N GLU A 57 5.03 -13.20 -7.33
CA GLU A 57 5.74 -12.99 -8.59
C GLU A 57 5.12 -13.82 -9.72
N SER A 58 5.31 -13.37 -10.96
CA SER A 58 4.95 -14.18 -12.14
C SER A 58 6.10 -15.08 -12.57
N ASP A 59 5.79 -16.01 -13.47
CA ASP A 59 6.78 -16.59 -14.36
C ASP A 59 7.45 -15.49 -15.23
N PHE A 60 8.64 -15.75 -15.79
CA PHE A 60 9.32 -14.82 -16.69
C PHE A 60 8.66 -14.78 -18.08
N ASP A 61 8.44 -13.58 -18.62
CA ASP A 61 8.03 -13.35 -20.00
C ASP A 61 9.14 -13.70 -21.02
N GLU A 62 8.78 -13.76 -22.31
CA GLU A 62 9.73 -14.00 -23.41
C GLU A 62 10.88 -12.98 -23.47
N ARG A 63 10.69 -11.80 -22.88
CA ARG A 63 11.64 -10.68 -22.84
C ARG A 63 12.54 -10.73 -21.60
N GLY A 64 12.39 -11.73 -20.74
CA GLY A 64 13.18 -11.96 -19.54
C GLY A 64 12.77 -11.15 -18.31
N TRP A 65 11.55 -10.61 -18.27
CA TRP A 65 10.97 -9.90 -17.12
C TRP A 65 9.92 -10.75 -16.42
N LYS A 66 9.91 -10.74 -15.08
CA LYS A 66 8.75 -11.17 -14.29
C LYS A 66 8.13 -9.98 -13.57
N VAL A 67 6.81 -10.03 -13.34
CA VAL A 67 6.16 -9.15 -12.35
C VAL A 67 6.61 -9.58 -10.97
N VAL A 68 6.86 -8.59 -10.12
CA VAL A 68 7.03 -8.75 -8.68
C VAL A 68 6.09 -7.77 -7.99
N HIS A 69 5.35 -8.23 -6.98
CA HIS A 69 4.42 -7.36 -6.27
C HIS A 69 4.32 -7.72 -4.78
N SER A 70 4.31 -6.69 -3.94
CA SER A 70 4.04 -6.75 -2.51
C SER A 70 2.99 -5.73 -2.12
N ILE A 71 2.08 -6.08 -1.21
CA ILE A 71 1.21 -5.15 -0.49
C ILE A 71 1.34 -5.39 1.03
N THR A 72 1.28 -4.32 1.83
CA THR A 72 1.26 -4.41 3.29
C THR A 72 -0.06 -3.89 3.83
N ILE A 73 -0.81 -4.75 4.53
CA ILE A 73 -2.09 -4.44 5.15
C ILE A 73 -1.91 -4.30 6.67
N LYS A 74 -2.43 -3.20 7.24
CA LYS A 74 -2.41 -2.90 8.68
C LYS A 74 -3.73 -2.25 9.07
N ASP A 75 -4.31 -2.66 10.20
CA ASP A 75 -5.64 -2.26 10.66
C ASP A 75 -6.72 -2.44 9.55
N GLY A 76 -6.54 -3.46 8.70
CA GLY A 76 -7.41 -3.74 7.55
C GLY A 76 -7.21 -2.84 6.31
N MET A 77 -6.29 -1.88 6.33
CA MET A 77 -6.03 -0.95 5.22
C MET A 77 -4.71 -1.28 4.49
N ILE A 78 -4.68 -1.10 3.17
CA ILE A 78 -3.47 -1.20 2.34
C ILE A 78 -2.59 0.02 2.64
N THR A 79 -1.53 -0.16 3.42
CA THR A 79 -0.60 0.92 3.82
C THR A 79 0.58 1.09 2.87
N GLU A 80 0.99 0.04 2.17
CA GLU A 80 2.11 0.04 1.24
C GLU A 80 1.79 -0.82 0.02
N SER A 81 2.26 -0.40 -1.15
CA SER A 81 2.15 -1.12 -2.41
C SER A 81 3.46 -0.99 -3.18
N ALA A 82 4.02 -2.13 -3.60
CA ALA A 82 5.29 -2.21 -4.30
C ALA A 82 5.17 -3.22 -5.46
N PHE A 83 4.61 -2.77 -6.58
CA PHE A 83 4.58 -3.45 -7.87
C PHE A 83 5.75 -2.99 -8.74
N GLY A 84 6.35 -3.93 -9.47
CA GLY A 84 7.35 -3.67 -10.48
C GLY A 84 7.62 -4.88 -11.36
N TYR A 85 8.68 -4.76 -12.16
CA TYR A 85 9.18 -5.85 -13.00
C TYR A 85 10.65 -6.08 -12.69
N ALA A 86 11.04 -7.34 -12.48
CA ALA A 86 12.43 -7.74 -12.24
C ALA A 86 12.96 -8.57 -13.42
N ASP A 87 14.23 -8.38 -13.78
CA ASP A 87 14.93 -9.24 -14.74
C ASP A 87 15.47 -10.52 -14.06
N LYS A 88 16.19 -11.35 -14.84
CA LYS A 88 16.80 -12.60 -14.37
C LYS A 88 17.93 -12.40 -13.35
N ASP A 89 18.53 -11.21 -13.30
CA ASP A 89 19.53 -10.82 -12.29
C ASP A 89 18.86 -10.20 -11.04
N GLY A 90 17.54 -10.04 -11.04
CA GLY A 90 16.77 -9.39 -9.97
C GLY A 90 16.76 -7.86 -10.03
N LYS A 91 17.22 -7.24 -11.12
CA LYS A 91 17.24 -5.77 -11.28
C LYS A 91 15.86 -5.27 -11.68
N MET A 92 15.42 -4.16 -11.10
CA MET A 92 14.11 -3.59 -11.40
C MET A 92 14.14 -2.82 -12.73
N LYS A 93 13.09 -3.02 -13.53
CA LYS A 93 12.84 -2.31 -14.80
C LYS A 93 12.69 -0.80 -14.62
N ALA A 94 12.24 -0.37 -13.43
CA ALA A 94 12.15 1.04 -13.04
C ALA A 94 13.52 1.73 -12.90
N ASP A 95 14.59 0.96 -12.62
CA ASP A 95 15.95 1.48 -12.44
C ASP A 95 16.76 1.52 -13.75
N ASN A 96 16.25 0.92 -14.83
CA ASN A 96 16.91 0.93 -16.14
C ASN A 96 16.63 2.25 -16.88
N GLU A 97 17.51 3.24 -16.72
CA GLU A 97 17.34 4.58 -17.31
C GLU A 97 17.11 4.58 -18.83
N GLU A 98 17.85 3.75 -19.57
CA GLU A 98 17.74 3.66 -21.05
C GLU A 98 16.39 3.08 -21.49
N TYR A 99 15.91 2.04 -20.79
CA TYR A 99 14.57 1.49 -21.01
C TYR A 99 13.49 2.53 -20.71
N ASN A 100 13.61 3.23 -19.57
CA ASN A 100 12.61 4.22 -19.14
C ASN A 100 12.56 5.43 -20.09
N LYS A 101 13.70 5.92 -20.56
CA LYS A 101 13.78 6.97 -21.58
C LYS A 101 13.15 6.52 -22.90
N SER A 102 13.58 5.37 -23.44
CA SER A 102 13.10 4.88 -24.74
C SER A 102 11.62 4.45 -24.73
N MET A 103 11.08 4.05 -23.58
CA MET A 103 9.64 3.84 -23.38
C MET A 103 8.90 5.18 -23.38
N LYS A 104 9.35 6.15 -22.56
CA LYS A 104 8.71 7.47 -22.45
C LYS A 104 8.65 8.22 -23.77
N GLU A 105 9.70 8.15 -24.58
CA GLU A 105 9.73 8.73 -25.94
C GLU A 105 8.69 8.12 -26.90
N LYS A 106 8.25 6.87 -26.67
CA LYS A 106 7.32 6.12 -27.53
C LYS A 106 5.87 6.12 -27.04
N SER A 107 5.67 6.01 -25.72
CA SER A 107 4.34 5.86 -25.11
C SER A 107 3.91 7.03 -24.22
N GLY A 108 4.78 8.03 -24.03
CA GLY A 108 4.52 9.21 -23.19
C GLY A 108 4.78 8.99 -21.69
N VAL A 109 4.98 7.74 -21.25
CA VAL A 109 5.22 7.37 -19.85
C VAL A 109 6.35 6.35 -19.74
N SER A 110 7.21 6.48 -18.73
CA SER A 110 8.23 5.46 -18.44
C SER A 110 7.67 4.29 -17.62
N SER A 111 8.41 3.17 -17.56
CA SER A 111 8.03 2.03 -16.71
C SER A 111 7.97 2.45 -15.24
N LYS A 112 8.94 3.26 -14.79
CA LYS A 112 9.02 3.80 -13.43
C LYS A 112 7.79 4.64 -13.09
N GLU A 113 7.48 5.66 -13.90
CA GLU A 113 6.32 6.55 -13.68
C GLU A 113 4.99 5.78 -13.67
N ALA A 114 4.84 4.78 -14.55
CA ALA A 114 3.65 3.94 -14.55
C ALA A 114 3.53 3.10 -13.26
N THR A 115 4.62 2.43 -12.84
CA THR A 115 4.62 1.63 -11.59
C THR A 115 4.41 2.51 -10.35
N GLU A 116 5.01 3.70 -10.30
CA GLU A 116 4.82 4.66 -9.20
C GLU A 116 3.37 5.15 -9.13
N LYS A 117 2.75 5.53 -10.27
CA LYS A 117 1.33 5.93 -10.30
C LYS A 117 0.41 4.78 -9.86
N LEU A 118 0.62 3.56 -10.33
CA LEU A 118 -0.22 2.40 -9.97
C LEU A 118 -0.13 2.07 -8.47
N ASN A 119 1.09 2.04 -7.91
CA ASN A 119 1.30 1.80 -6.48
C ASN A 119 0.63 2.89 -5.61
N ALA A 120 0.78 4.16 -5.98
CA ALA A 120 0.14 5.27 -5.28
C ALA A 120 -1.39 5.19 -5.34
N GLN A 121 -1.95 4.93 -6.54
CA GLN A 121 -3.41 4.82 -6.72
C GLN A 121 -4.03 3.75 -5.82
N LEU A 122 -3.43 2.56 -5.69
CA LEU A 122 -4.00 1.51 -4.84
C LEU A 122 -4.01 1.90 -3.34
N VAL A 123 -2.98 2.60 -2.87
CA VAL A 123 -2.92 3.08 -1.48
C VAL A 123 -3.91 4.23 -1.26
N GLU A 124 -4.19 5.05 -2.28
CA GLU A 124 -5.18 6.13 -2.22
C GLU A 124 -6.63 5.61 -2.31
N THR A 125 -6.92 4.70 -3.24
CA THR A 125 -8.27 4.19 -3.51
C THR A 125 -8.72 3.11 -2.52
N GLN A 126 -7.78 2.36 -1.94
CA GLN A 126 -8.03 1.13 -1.16
C GLN A 126 -8.80 0.03 -1.93
N ASN A 127 -9.07 0.23 -3.22
CA ASN A 127 -9.83 -0.66 -4.08
C ASN A 127 -9.13 -0.80 -5.44
N VAL A 128 -8.81 -2.03 -5.81
CA VAL A 128 -8.14 -2.38 -7.07
C VAL A 128 -9.01 -2.11 -8.30
N ASP A 129 -10.34 -2.17 -8.18
CA ASP A 129 -11.26 -1.91 -9.29
C ASP A 129 -11.42 -0.41 -9.60
N ASP A 130 -11.00 0.47 -8.68
CA ASP A 130 -10.99 1.94 -8.86
C ASP A 130 -9.62 2.47 -9.35
N VAL A 131 -8.63 1.58 -9.58
CA VAL A 131 -7.29 1.99 -10.07
C VAL A 131 -7.34 2.29 -11.57
N GLU A 132 -7.04 3.52 -11.96
CA GLU A 132 -7.02 3.89 -13.38
C GLU A 132 -5.85 3.26 -14.14
N VAL A 133 -6.16 2.77 -15.33
CA VAL A 133 -5.18 2.34 -16.34
C VAL A 133 -4.28 3.52 -16.75
N VAL A 134 -2.96 3.30 -16.70
CA VAL A 134 -1.98 4.29 -17.13
C VAL A 134 -1.85 4.26 -18.67
N SER A 135 -2.31 5.32 -19.33
CA SER A 135 -2.11 5.53 -20.78
C SER A 135 -0.64 5.37 -21.18
N GLY A 136 -0.38 4.54 -22.19
CA GLY A 136 0.98 4.20 -22.61
C GLY A 136 1.64 3.05 -21.82
N ALA A 137 0.96 2.52 -20.80
CA ALA A 137 1.38 1.38 -19.98
C ALA A 137 0.20 0.46 -19.61
N THR A 138 -0.75 0.27 -20.55
CA THR A 138 -1.98 -0.54 -20.38
C THR A 138 -1.68 -1.93 -19.83
N HIS A 139 -0.84 -2.72 -20.51
CA HIS A 139 -0.47 -4.07 -20.06
C HIS A 139 0.20 -4.08 -18.67
N SER A 140 0.88 -3.02 -18.24
CA SER A 140 1.38 -2.92 -16.86
C SER A 140 0.29 -2.60 -15.84
N SER A 141 -0.77 -1.93 -16.26
CA SER A 141 -1.96 -1.68 -15.43
C SER A 141 -2.81 -2.95 -15.28
N ASP A 142 -2.99 -3.71 -16.37
CA ASP A 142 -3.71 -4.99 -16.35
C ASP A 142 -2.99 -6.02 -15.44
N ASN A 143 -1.66 -6.10 -15.58
CA ASN A 143 -0.82 -6.93 -14.71
C ASN A 143 -0.86 -6.50 -13.25
N PHE A 144 -0.91 -5.19 -12.96
CA PHE A 144 -1.06 -4.66 -11.61
C PHE A 144 -2.40 -5.08 -10.99
N ILE A 145 -3.50 -4.89 -11.71
CA ILE A 145 -4.85 -5.27 -11.27
C ILE A 145 -4.92 -6.78 -11.00
N ALA A 146 -4.39 -7.61 -11.90
CA ALA A 146 -4.38 -9.06 -11.74
C ALA A 146 -3.53 -9.53 -10.55
N ALA A 147 -2.31 -8.99 -10.39
CA ALA A 147 -1.42 -9.30 -9.27
C ALA A 147 -2.03 -8.84 -7.94
N THR A 148 -2.55 -7.61 -7.87
CA THR A 148 -3.21 -7.06 -6.68
C THR A 148 -4.39 -7.93 -6.26
N LYS A 149 -5.27 -8.34 -7.19
CA LYS A 149 -6.41 -9.24 -6.88
C LYS A 149 -5.96 -10.57 -6.29
N ALA A 150 -4.86 -11.15 -6.78
CA ALA A 150 -4.29 -12.36 -6.20
C ALA A 150 -3.76 -12.16 -4.76
N LEU A 151 -3.11 -11.02 -4.49
CA LEU A 151 -2.62 -10.69 -3.15
C LEU A 151 -3.77 -10.38 -2.17
N LEU A 152 -4.83 -9.69 -2.62
CA LEU A 152 -6.01 -9.41 -1.81
C LEU A 152 -6.77 -10.70 -1.46
N ALA A 153 -6.94 -11.63 -2.41
CA ALA A 153 -7.51 -12.94 -2.12
C ALA A 153 -6.68 -13.74 -1.09
N ALA A 154 -5.35 -13.70 -1.19
CA ALA A 154 -4.47 -14.27 -0.17
C ALA A 154 -4.65 -13.58 1.19
N ALA A 155 -4.91 -12.27 1.21
CA ALA A 155 -5.18 -11.50 2.42
C ALA A 155 -6.55 -11.76 3.05
N GLU A 156 -7.60 -12.09 2.28
CA GLU A 156 -8.89 -12.56 2.83
C GLU A 156 -8.69 -13.84 3.68
N GLU A 157 -7.83 -14.73 3.19
CA GLU A 157 -7.49 -16.00 3.85
C GLU A 157 -6.34 -15.87 4.88
N GLY A 158 -5.65 -14.74 4.94
CA GLY A 158 -4.47 -14.54 5.80
C GLY A 158 -3.24 -15.37 5.40
N LYS A 159 -3.12 -15.76 4.13
CA LYS A 159 -2.01 -16.56 3.58
C LYS A 159 -0.84 -15.68 3.17
N THR A 160 0.20 -15.59 3.99
CA THR A 160 1.40 -14.78 3.71
C THR A 160 2.48 -15.52 2.90
N ASP A 161 2.25 -16.77 2.49
CA ASP A 161 3.16 -17.48 1.59
C ASP A 161 3.18 -16.82 0.20
N PRO A 162 4.33 -16.72 -0.49
CA PRO A 162 4.42 -16.06 -1.79
C PRO A 162 3.52 -16.69 -2.85
N VAL A 163 2.72 -15.86 -3.54
CA VAL A 163 1.77 -16.29 -4.57
C VAL A 163 2.41 -16.23 -5.95
N THR A 164 2.20 -17.25 -6.78
CA THR A 164 2.55 -17.19 -8.22
C THR A 164 1.43 -16.53 -9.01
N PHE A 165 1.68 -15.37 -9.62
CA PHE A 165 0.70 -14.68 -10.44
C PHE A 165 0.47 -15.41 -11.76
N LYS A 166 -0.81 -15.53 -12.16
CA LYS A 166 -1.21 -15.98 -13.50
C LYS A 166 -1.76 -14.79 -14.27
N LEU A 167 -0.86 -14.22 -15.05
CA LEU A 167 -1.05 -13.02 -15.86
C LEU A 167 -1.48 -13.41 -17.28
N GLY A 168 -2.17 -12.50 -17.97
CA GLY A 168 -2.50 -12.68 -19.38
C GLY A 168 -1.31 -12.32 -20.27
N GLU A 169 -1.13 -13.08 -21.35
CA GLU A 169 -0.17 -12.80 -22.43
C GLU A 169 -0.63 -11.61 -23.31
#